data_AF-E2ZAJ4-F1
#
_entry.id   AF-E2ZAJ4-F1
#
_cell.length_a   1.000
_cell.length_b   1.000
_cell.length_c   1.000
_cell.angle_alpha   90.00
_cell.angle_beta   90.00
_cell.angle_gamma   90.00
#
_symmetry.space_group_name_H-M   'P 1'
#
loop_
_entity.id
_entity.type
_entity.pdbx_description
1 polymer ?
#
loop_
_entity_poly.entity_id
_entity_poly.type
_entity_poly.pdbx_seq_one_letter_code
_entity_poly.pdbx_strand_id
1 'polypeptide(L)'
;MAVTAGLGFIGDNGCLIHETYGSYCFIGAVLTTADLEVDEPTKKECFHCGNCEKICPGNCFSGTAYNFVTCKSYLTQKKGDLTSQEQKIVAKTPYIFGCDECQRVCPHNKDIPVTPLADFRTDLLSYVDTRSFKNLTNRQFKETYGKRAFSWRGKAILIRNFTYIEQENTPESKK
;
A
#
# COMPACT_ATOMS: atom_id res chain seq x y z
N MET A 1 13.98 -7.75 11.63
CA MET A 1 15.01 -7.17 10.76
C MET A 1 15.07 -5.66 10.92
N ALA A 2 14.17 -4.85 10.36
CA ALA A 2 14.29 -3.38 10.49
C ALA A 2 14.16 -2.89 11.94
N VAL A 3 13.19 -3.39 12.70
CA VAL A 3 13.01 -3.06 14.14
C VAL A 3 14.22 -3.48 14.96
N THR A 4 14.71 -4.70 14.72
CA THR A 4 15.87 -5.25 15.42
C THR A 4 17.17 -4.52 15.09
N ALA A 5 17.23 -3.81 13.96
CA ALA A 5 18.33 -2.94 13.56
C ALA A 5 18.10 -1.47 13.95
N GLY A 6 17.22 -1.19 14.91
CA GLY A 6 17.01 0.17 15.43
C GLY A 6 16.29 1.14 14.50
N LEU A 7 15.86 0.73 13.29
CA LEU A 7 15.31 1.65 12.28
C LEU A 7 13.89 2.17 12.61
N GLY A 8 13.23 1.63 13.62
CA GLY A 8 11.88 2.02 14.00
C GLY A 8 11.14 0.95 14.79
N PHE A 9 9.85 1.13 14.95
CA PHE A 9 8.94 0.21 15.65
C PHE A 9 7.75 -0.16 14.76
N ILE A 10 6.98 -1.19 15.14
CA ILE A 10 5.78 -1.59 14.39
C ILE A 10 4.57 -0.83 14.89
N GLY A 11 3.84 -0.19 13.98
CA GLY A 11 2.54 0.41 14.27
C GLY A 11 1.41 -0.63 14.27
N ASP A 12 0.26 -0.31 14.85
CA ASP A 12 -0.93 -1.17 14.81
C ASP A 12 -1.42 -1.47 13.38
N ASN A 13 -1.03 -0.65 12.40
CA ASN A 13 -1.29 -0.89 10.98
C ASN A 13 -0.32 -1.92 10.34
N GLY A 14 0.61 -2.49 11.10
CA GLY A 14 1.60 -3.47 10.66
C GLY A 14 2.80 -2.90 9.91
N CYS A 15 2.86 -1.58 9.68
CA CYS A 15 4.01 -0.92 9.04
C CYS A 15 5.13 -0.64 10.05
N LEU A 16 6.38 -0.63 9.57
CA LEU A 16 7.47 0.00 10.30
C LEU A 16 7.24 1.51 10.34
N ILE A 17 7.42 2.11 11.51
CA ILE A 17 7.37 3.56 11.73
C ILE A 17 8.79 4.02 12.05
N HIS A 18 9.40 4.74 11.11
CA HIS A 18 10.66 5.44 11.31
C HIS A 18 10.42 6.77 12.03
N GLU A 19 11.35 7.18 12.89
CA GLU A 19 11.22 8.41 13.68
C GLU A 19 11.06 9.66 12.82
N THR A 20 11.86 9.79 11.76
CA THR A 20 11.85 10.97 10.89
C THR A 20 10.78 10.91 9.81
N TYR A 21 10.55 9.75 9.20
CA TYR A 21 9.81 9.63 7.93
C TYR A 21 8.47 8.89 8.10
N GLY A 22 8.11 8.56 9.34
CA GLY A 22 6.92 7.77 9.62
C GLY A 22 6.97 6.42 8.91
N SER A 23 5.85 6.01 8.32
CA SER A 23 5.74 4.75 7.58
C SER A 23 6.11 4.84 6.11
N TYR A 24 6.43 6.02 5.57
CA TYR A 24 6.75 6.21 4.14
C TYR A 24 8.22 5.91 3.82
N CYS A 25 8.62 4.67 4.12
CA CYS A 25 9.97 4.17 3.89
C CYS A 25 9.93 2.86 3.11
N PHE A 26 10.94 2.65 2.27
CA PHE A 26 11.25 1.32 1.74
C PHE A 26 12.23 0.63 2.68
N ILE A 27 12.09 -0.68 2.82
CA ILE A 27 12.98 -1.51 3.63
C ILE A 27 13.75 -2.43 2.69
N GLY A 28 15.08 -2.34 2.76
CA GLY A 28 15.99 -3.28 2.13
C GLY A 28 16.87 -3.94 3.20
N ALA A 29 17.43 -5.10 2.88
CA ALA A 29 18.39 -5.77 3.75
C ALA A 29 19.51 -6.37 2.90
N VAL A 30 20.72 -6.36 3.45
CA VAL A 30 21.90 -7.03 2.90
C VAL A 30 22.37 -8.05 3.91
N LEU A 31 22.41 -9.32 3.51
CA LEU A 31 23.02 -10.36 4.32
C LEU A 31 24.53 -10.36 4.06
N THR A 32 25.32 -10.27 5.13
CA THR A 32 26.77 -10.21 5.05
C THR A 32 27.42 -11.01 6.18
N THR A 33 28.67 -11.41 5.97
CA THR A 33 29.54 -12.00 7.00
C THR A 33 30.52 -10.98 7.59
N ALA A 34 30.45 -9.72 7.16
CA ALA A 34 31.25 -8.66 7.76
C ALA A 34 30.92 -8.52 9.24
N ASP A 35 31.95 -8.32 10.06
CA ASP A 35 31.79 -8.02 11.48
C ASP A 35 31.37 -6.55 11.64
N LEU A 36 30.15 -6.33 12.13
CA LEU A 36 29.52 -5.02 12.25
C LEU A 36 29.02 -4.83 13.67
N GLU A 37 29.15 -3.62 14.20
CA GLU A 37 28.49 -3.25 15.45
C GLU A 37 26.97 -3.34 15.28
N VAL A 38 26.28 -3.90 16.28
CA VAL A 38 24.84 -4.12 16.26
C VAL A 38 24.14 -2.93 16.87
N ASP A 39 23.15 -2.37 16.16
CA ASP A 39 22.27 -1.34 16.67
C ASP A 39 21.24 -1.90 17.66
N GLU A 40 20.80 -1.07 18.60
CA GLU A 40 19.74 -1.42 19.55
C GLU A 40 18.35 -1.03 19.03
N PRO A 41 17.32 -1.86 19.27
CA PRO A 41 15.94 -1.49 18.94
C PRO A 41 15.51 -0.19 19.64
N THR A 42 14.71 0.62 18.94
CA THR A 42 14.10 1.82 19.55
C THR A 42 13.13 1.43 20.66
N LYS A 43 13.03 2.30 21.68
CA LYS A 43 12.04 2.19 22.77
C LYS A 43 10.70 2.85 22.44
N LYS A 44 10.59 3.50 21.27
CA LYS A 44 9.35 4.13 20.82
C LYS A 44 8.34 3.07 20.41
N GLU A 45 7.06 3.41 20.54
CA GLU A 45 5.95 2.53 20.21
C GLU A 45 4.80 3.30 19.58
N CYS A 46 3.81 2.56 19.07
CA CYS A 46 2.62 3.13 18.45
C CYS A 46 1.82 3.94 19.49
N PHE A 47 1.18 5.02 19.06
CA PHE A 47 0.25 5.76 19.92
C PHE A 47 -1.05 5.00 20.23
N HIS A 48 -1.28 3.84 19.61
CA HIS A 48 -2.48 3.02 19.79
C HIS A 48 -3.80 3.77 19.63
N CYS A 49 -3.84 4.72 18.69
CA CYS A 49 -4.98 5.61 18.48
C CYS A 49 -6.20 4.94 17.82
N GLY A 50 -6.02 3.75 17.22
CA GLY A 50 -7.08 3.01 16.52
C GLY A 50 -7.55 3.62 15.19
N ASN A 51 -6.92 4.69 14.69
CA ASN A 51 -7.34 5.35 13.45
C ASN A 51 -7.23 4.43 12.22
N CYS A 52 -6.15 3.65 12.14
CA CYS A 52 -5.91 2.72 11.03
C CYS A 52 -6.95 1.59 10.97
N GLU A 53 -7.37 1.09 12.12
CA GLU A 53 -8.43 0.08 12.23
C GLU A 53 -9.77 0.67 11.75
N LYS A 54 -10.15 1.84 12.26
CA LYS A 54 -11.42 2.51 11.93
C LYS A 54 -11.58 2.81 10.43
N ILE A 55 -10.50 3.21 9.74
CA ILE A 55 -10.57 3.56 8.31
C ILE A 55 -10.39 2.36 7.37
N CYS A 56 -9.94 1.21 7.87
CA CYS A 56 -9.53 0.10 7.03
C CYS A 56 -10.70 -0.42 6.17
N PRO A 57 -10.62 -0.38 4.82
CA PRO A 57 -11.72 -0.83 3.97
C PRO A 57 -12.11 -2.30 4.18
N GLY A 58 -11.14 -3.12 4.53
CA GLY A 58 -11.29 -4.56 4.70
C GLY A 58 -11.45 -5.03 6.13
N ASN A 59 -11.45 -4.11 7.12
CA ASN A 59 -11.38 -4.45 8.54
C ASN A 59 -10.29 -5.51 8.82
N CYS A 60 -9.10 -5.33 8.23
CA CYS A 60 -8.03 -6.32 8.32
C CYS A 60 -7.27 -6.28 9.64
N PHE A 61 -7.57 -5.31 10.51
CA PHE A 61 -6.98 -5.17 11.84
C PHE A 61 -8.02 -5.56 12.89
N SER A 62 -7.58 -6.25 13.94
CA SER A 62 -8.38 -6.53 15.15
C SER A 62 -7.42 -6.51 16.34
N GLY A 63 -7.34 -5.38 17.04
CA GLY A 63 -6.25 -5.12 17.97
C GLY A 63 -4.88 -5.24 17.27
N THR A 64 -3.99 -6.10 17.78
CA THR A 64 -2.67 -6.36 17.19
C THR A 64 -2.68 -7.40 16.07
N ALA A 65 -3.81 -8.05 15.80
CA ALA A 65 -3.91 -9.07 14.76
C ALA A 65 -4.12 -8.43 13.38
N TYR A 66 -3.46 -9.00 12.37
CA TYR A 66 -3.59 -8.60 10.96
C TYR A 66 -4.03 -9.78 10.08
N ASN A 67 -5.14 -9.61 9.36
CA ASN A 67 -5.64 -10.56 8.37
C ASN A 67 -5.45 -10.02 6.95
N PHE A 68 -4.39 -10.47 6.28
CA PHE A 68 -4.08 -10.02 4.92
C PHE A 68 -5.14 -10.39 3.87
N VAL A 69 -5.97 -11.41 4.12
CA VAL A 69 -6.96 -11.91 3.14
C VAL A 69 -7.99 -10.85 2.80
N THR A 70 -8.37 -10.00 3.76
CA THR A 70 -9.31 -8.89 3.54
C THR A 70 -8.59 -7.56 3.25
N CYS A 71 -7.27 -7.51 3.31
CA CYS A 71 -6.51 -6.29 3.04
C CYS A 71 -6.70 -5.86 1.59
N LYS A 72 -7.19 -4.63 1.36
CA LYS A 72 -7.38 -4.10 0.00
C LYS A 72 -6.08 -4.10 -0.82
N SER A 73 -4.93 -3.82 -0.20
CA SER A 73 -3.63 -3.88 -0.88
C SER A 73 -3.32 -5.26 -1.44
N TYR A 74 -3.70 -6.33 -0.73
CA TYR A 74 -3.60 -7.70 -1.22
C TYR A 74 -4.65 -8.00 -2.30
N LEU A 75 -5.92 -7.67 -2.05
CA LEU A 75 -7.02 -7.97 -2.97
C LEU A 75 -6.86 -7.32 -4.35
N THR A 76 -6.35 -6.08 -4.39
CA THR A 76 -6.06 -5.40 -5.66
C THR A 76 -5.00 -6.14 -6.50
N GLN A 77 -4.15 -6.96 -5.88
CA GLN A 77 -3.08 -7.72 -6.55
C GLN A 77 -3.40 -9.20 -6.78
N LYS A 78 -4.45 -9.72 -6.12
CA LYS A 78 -4.93 -11.10 -6.28
C LYS A 78 -5.34 -11.33 -7.74
N LYS A 79 -4.95 -12.47 -8.32
CA LYS A 79 -5.33 -12.86 -9.70
C LYS A 79 -6.73 -13.49 -9.73
N GLY A 80 -7.34 -13.53 -10.92
CA GLY A 80 -8.67 -14.09 -11.12
C GLY A 80 -9.78 -13.13 -10.67
N ASP A 81 -11.01 -13.63 -10.61
CA ASP A 81 -12.13 -12.83 -10.13
C ASP A 81 -12.15 -12.79 -8.60
N LEU A 82 -12.62 -11.66 -8.08
CA LEU A 82 -12.84 -11.47 -6.65
C LEU A 82 -14.26 -11.90 -6.28
N THR A 83 -14.44 -12.43 -5.07
CA THR A 83 -15.80 -12.67 -4.54
C THR A 83 -16.55 -11.35 -4.37
N SER A 84 -17.88 -11.38 -4.33
CA SER A 84 -18.68 -10.14 -4.16
C SER A 84 -18.27 -9.33 -2.93
N GLN A 85 -17.86 -10.00 -1.84
CA GLN A 85 -17.38 -9.32 -0.64
C GLN A 85 -16.02 -8.65 -0.85
N GLU A 86 -15.10 -9.32 -1.54
CA GLU A 86 -13.79 -8.76 -1.89
C GLU A 86 -13.93 -7.57 -2.86
N GLN A 87 -14.86 -7.64 -3.81
CA GLN A 87 -15.18 -6.54 -4.74
C GLN A 87 -15.64 -5.30 -3.98
N LYS A 88 -16.55 -5.45 -3.01
CA LYS A 88 -17.00 -4.35 -2.13
C LYS A 88 -15.83 -3.70 -1.37
N ILE A 89 -14.92 -4.50 -0.83
CA ILE A 89 -13.72 -3.98 -0.15
C ILE A 89 -12.86 -3.17 -1.12
N VAL A 90 -12.63 -3.66 -2.33
CA VAL A 90 -11.88 -2.95 -3.37
C VAL A 90 -12.59 -1.66 -3.79
N ALA A 91 -13.91 -1.63 -3.85
CA ALA A 91 -14.65 -0.44 -4.30
C ALA A 91 -14.70 0.72 -3.28
N LYS A 92 -14.47 0.46 -1.98
CA LYS A 92 -14.55 1.47 -0.91
C LYS A 92 -13.60 2.67 -1.05
N THR A 93 -12.58 2.59 -1.90
CA THR A 93 -11.64 3.71 -2.16
C THR A 93 -11.25 3.72 -3.64
N PRO A 94 -10.76 4.84 -4.20
CA PRO A 94 -10.43 4.94 -5.62
C PRO A 94 -9.14 4.22 -6.03
N TYR A 95 -8.38 3.64 -5.09
CA TYR A 95 -7.12 2.96 -5.40
C TYR A 95 -7.35 1.68 -6.21
N ILE A 96 -6.85 1.65 -7.45
CA ILE A 96 -6.89 0.47 -8.34
C ILE A 96 -5.72 -0.49 -8.10
N PHE A 97 -4.70 -0.09 -7.34
CA PHE A 97 -3.57 -0.91 -6.94
C PHE A 97 -3.07 -0.45 -5.56
N GLY A 98 -2.88 -1.38 -4.63
CA GLY A 98 -2.49 -1.04 -3.27
C GLY A 98 -3.60 -0.38 -2.45
N CYS A 99 -3.26 0.08 -1.25
CA CYS A 99 -4.13 0.86 -0.37
C CYS A 99 -3.29 1.53 0.70
N ASP A 100 -3.42 2.85 0.85
CA ASP A 100 -2.64 3.62 1.82
C ASP A 100 -3.48 4.21 2.96
N GLU A 101 -4.78 3.88 3.04
CA GLU A 101 -5.69 4.45 4.06
C GLU A 101 -5.16 4.33 5.49
N CYS A 102 -4.63 3.16 5.88
CA CYS A 102 -4.10 2.93 7.23
C CYS A 102 -2.83 3.73 7.53
N GLN A 103 -2.08 4.14 6.51
CA GLN A 103 -0.90 5.01 6.65
C GLN A 103 -1.32 6.48 6.62
N ARG A 104 -2.23 6.85 5.72
CA ARG A 104 -2.72 8.22 5.51
C ARG A 104 -3.31 8.84 6.79
N VAL A 105 -3.98 8.03 7.62
CA VAL A 105 -4.56 8.48 8.90
C VAL A 105 -3.63 8.31 10.10
N CYS A 106 -2.43 7.77 9.90
CA CYS A 106 -1.48 7.51 10.98
C CYS A 106 -0.86 8.82 11.48
N PRO A 107 -0.96 9.15 12.77
CA PRO A 107 -0.40 10.40 13.32
C PRO A 107 1.13 10.48 13.22
N HIS A 108 1.84 9.35 13.12
CA HIS A 108 3.29 9.34 12.90
C HIS A 108 3.70 9.80 11.50
N ASN A 109 2.76 9.91 10.55
CA ASN A 109 3.00 10.47 9.22
C ASN A 109 2.65 11.96 9.14
N LYS A 110 2.27 12.58 10.25
CA LYS A 110 1.99 14.01 10.29
C LYS A 110 3.30 14.80 10.31
N ASP A 111 3.37 15.84 9.48
CA ASP A 111 4.48 16.81 9.45
C ASP A 111 5.87 16.17 9.21
N ILE A 112 5.92 15.00 8.58
CA ILE A 112 7.17 14.34 8.16
C ILE A 112 7.83 15.12 7.01
N PRO A 113 9.17 15.16 6.94
CA PRO A 113 9.88 15.88 5.91
C PRO A 113 9.77 15.16 4.56
N VAL A 114 9.83 15.95 3.49
CA VAL A 114 9.98 15.41 2.13
C VAL A 114 11.37 14.78 2.00
N THR A 115 11.45 13.61 1.36
CA THR A 115 12.71 12.92 1.14
C THR A 115 13.73 13.78 0.37
N PRO A 116 15.01 13.80 0.78
CA PRO A 116 16.04 14.53 0.04
C PRO A 116 16.39 13.86 -1.31
N LEU A 117 16.10 12.57 -1.44
CA LEU A 117 16.42 11.76 -2.62
C LEU A 117 15.60 12.22 -3.83
N ALA A 118 16.28 12.63 -4.90
CA ALA A 118 15.62 13.15 -6.11
C ALA A 118 14.79 12.08 -6.83
N ASP A 119 15.27 10.83 -6.84
CA ASP A 119 14.62 9.70 -7.53
C ASP A 119 13.19 9.42 -7.02
N PHE A 120 12.90 9.79 -5.78
CA PHE A 120 11.57 9.66 -5.17
C PHE A 120 10.70 10.92 -5.31
N ARG A 121 11.18 11.95 -6.01
CA ARG A 121 10.47 13.22 -6.25
C ARG A 121 10.22 13.51 -7.73
N THR A 122 10.93 12.82 -8.63
CA THR A 122 10.81 12.99 -10.08
C THR A 122 10.03 11.85 -10.71
N ASP A 123 9.48 12.08 -11.91
CA ASP A 123 8.75 11.06 -12.69
C ASP A 123 7.62 10.38 -11.87
N LEU A 124 6.93 11.15 -11.02
CA LEU A 124 5.84 10.62 -10.20
C LEU A 124 4.58 10.41 -11.03
N LEU A 125 4.01 9.21 -10.93
CA LEU A 125 2.74 8.85 -11.55
C LEU A 125 1.75 8.43 -10.45
N SER A 126 1.02 9.41 -9.92
CA SER A 126 0.05 9.22 -8.84
C SER A 126 -1.36 8.88 -9.32
N TYR A 127 -1.65 9.10 -10.61
CA TYR A 127 -2.93 8.81 -11.23
C TYR A 127 -2.72 8.14 -12.58
N VAL A 128 -3.50 7.09 -12.87
CA VAL A 128 -3.50 6.44 -14.17
C VAL A 128 -4.93 6.22 -14.63
N ASP A 129 -5.25 6.74 -15.81
CA ASP A 129 -6.52 6.50 -16.46
C ASP A 129 -6.50 5.13 -17.15
N THR A 130 -7.43 4.24 -16.78
CA THR A 130 -7.51 2.90 -17.37
C THR A 130 -7.75 2.93 -18.87
N ARG A 131 -8.39 3.98 -19.41
CA ARG A 131 -8.58 4.18 -20.86
C ARG A 131 -7.25 4.25 -21.61
N SER A 132 -6.20 4.78 -20.98
CA SER A 132 -4.86 4.90 -21.59
C SER A 132 -4.18 3.55 -21.84
N PHE A 133 -4.57 2.50 -21.12
CA PHE A 133 -3.93 1.18 -21.24
C PHE A 133 -4.87 0.01 -21.50
N LYS A 134 -6.19 0.24 -21.51
CA LYS A 134 -7.20 -0.79 -21.77
C LYS A 134 -6.95 -1.53 -23.09
N ASN A 135 -6.61 -0.78 -24.14
CA ASN A 135 -6.42 -1.31 -25.50
C ASN A 135 -4.97 -1.71 -25.84
N LEU A 136 -4.02 -1.50 -24.92
CA LEU A 136 -2.62 -1.86 -25.16
C LEU A 136 -2.42 -3.38 -25.11
N THR A 137 -1.57 -3.94 -25.95
CA THR A 137 -1.09 -5.32 -25.72
C THR A 137 -0.30 -5.42 -24.41
N ASN A 138 -0.09 -6.63 -23.88
CA ASN A 138 0.75 -6.81 -22.70
C ASN A 138 2.19 -6.30 -22.91
N ARG A 139 2.71 -6.42 -24.16
CA ARG A 139 4.01 -5.88 -24.54
C ARG A 139 4.03 -4.36 -24.42
N GLN A 140 3.08 -3.68 -25.07
CA GLN A 140 2.97 -2.22 -25.02
C GLN A 140 2.76 -1.71 -23.59
N PHE A 141 1.93 -2.39 -22.79
CA PHE A 141 1.75 -2.03 -21.38
C PHE A 141 3.07 -2.10 -20.59
N LYS A 142 3.86 -3.15 -20.81
CA LYS A 142 5.18 -3.30 -20.16
C LYS A 142 6.18 -2.24 -20.65
N GLU A 143 6.17 -1.89 -21.93
CA GLU A 143 7.01 -0.82 -22.48
C GLU A 143 6.68 0.54 -21.84
N THR A 144 5.40 0.84 -21.63
CA THR A 144 4.96 2.13 -21.03
C THR A 144 5.09 2.16 -19.51
N TYR A 145 4.66 1.11 -18.81
CA TYR A 145 4.50 1.10 -17.36
C TYR A 145 5.45 0.15 -16.62
N GLY A 146 6.33 -0.58 -17.32
CA GLY A 146 7.14 -1.65 -16.73
C GLY A 146 8.13 -1.22 -15.64
N LYS A 147 8.42 0.09 -15.54
CA LYS A 147 9.24 0.67 -14.46
C LYS A 147 8.42 0.98 -13.20
N ARG A 148 7.10 0.80 -13.23
CA ARG A 148 6.21 1.09 -12.11
C ARG A 148 5.94 -0.18 -11.30
N ALA A 149 5.94 -0.05 -9.97
CA ALA A 149 5.65 -1.17 -9.07
C ALA A 149 4.31 -1.85 -9.40
N PHE A 150 3.26 -1.07 -9.69
CA PHE A 150 1.93 -1.61 -10.00
C PHE A 150 1.86 -2.48 -11.27
N SER A 151 2.88 -2.43 -12.12
CA SER A 151 2.89 -3.13 -13.41
C SER A 151 3.19 -4.62 -13.30
N TRP A 152 3.70 -5.09 -12.15
CA TRP A 152 4.28 -6.43 -12.00
C TRP A 152 3.29 -7.60 -12.21
N ARG A 153 1.99 -7.36 -12.00
CA ARG A 153 0.90 -8.33 -12.27
C ARG A 153 0.20 -8.11 -13.62
N GLY A 154 0.63 -7.12 -14.39
CA GLY A 154 0.04 -6.75 -15.67
C GLY A 154 -1.27 -5.94 -15.55
N LYS A 155 -1.74 -5.44 -16.69
CA LYS A 155 -2.89 -4.52 -16.76
C LYS A 155 -4.24 -5.11 -16.36
N ALA A 156 -4.41 -6.44 -16.47
CA ALA A 156 -5.70 -7.08 -16.31
C ALA A 156 -6.31 -6.85 -14.92
N ILE A 157 -5.49 -6.95 -13.86
CA ILE A 157 -5.94 -6.69 -12.49
C ILE A 157 -6.33 -5.23 -12.27
N LEU A 158 -5.64 -4.28 -12.92
CA LEU A 158 -5.90 -2.85 -12.79
C LEU A 158 -7.24 -2.49 -13.43
N ILE A 159 -7.49 -3.02 -14.64
CA ILE A 159 -8.77 -2.84 -15.35
C ILE A 159 -9.91 -3.46 -14.54
N ARG A 160 -9.72 -4.69 -14.04
CA ARG A 160 -10.70 -5.37 -13.18
C ARG A 160 -11.05 -4.54 -11.95
N ASN A 161 -10.06 -4.05 -11.21
CA ASN A 161 -10.27 -3.26 -9.99
C ASN A 161 -11.00 -1.95 -10.29
N PHE A 162 -10.65 -1.29 -11.40
CA PHE A 162 -11.34 -0.10 -11.85
C PHE A 162 -12.82 -0.38 -12.15
N THR A 163 -13.14 -1.49 -12.84
CA THR A 163 -14.53 -1.89 -13.09
C THR A 163 -15.32 -2.06 -11.79
N TYR A 164 -14.76 -2.69 -10.76
CA TYR A 164 -15.44 -2.83 -9.46
C TYR A 164 -15.71 -1.48 -8.79
N ILE A 165 -14.78 -0.54 -8.88
CA ILE A 165 -14.94 0.81 -8.33
C ILE A 165 -16.04 1.59 -9.08
N GLU A 166 -16.10 1.49 -10.40
CA GLU A 166 -17.12 2.18 -11.20
C GLU A 166 -18.54 1.63 -10.95
N GLN A 167 -18.68 0.30 -10.85
CA GLN A 167 -19.97 -0.37 -10.63
C GLN A 167 -20.63 0.06 -9.32
N GLU A 168 -19.85 0.15 -8.24
CA GLU A 168 -20.34 0.58 -6.92
C GLU A 168 -20.63 2.09 -6.85
N ASN A 169 -20.05 2.90 -7.75
CA ASN A 169 -20.32 4.33 -7.83
C ASN A 169 -21.53 4.67 -8.73
N THR A 170 -22.13 3.68 -9.38
CA THR A 170 -23.30 3.88 -10.26
C THR A 170 -24.56 4.15 -9.40
N PRO A 171 -25.46 5.09 -9.76
CA PRO A 171 -26.60 5.46 -8.92
C PRO A 171 -27.54 4.31 -8.51
N GLU A 172 -27.54 3.21 -9.26
CA GLU A 172 -28.38 2.04 -9.05
C GLU A 172 -27.90 1.13 -7.90
N SER A 173 -26.61 1.17 -7.53
CA SER A 173 -26.04 0.37 -6.43
C SER A 173 -26.30 0.95 -5.03
N LYS A 174 -26.81 2.19 -4.94
CA LYS A 174 -27.05 2.94 -3.69
C LYS A 174 -28.50 2.90 -3.21
N LYS A 175 -29.35 2.04 -3.81
CA LYS A 175 -30.71 1.75 -3.35
C LYS A 175 -30.73 0.50 -2.48
#